data_AF-A0A821GMW9-F1
#
_entry.id   AF-A0A821GMW9-F1
#
_cell.length_a   1.000
_cell.length_b   1.000
_cell.length_c   1.000
_cell.angle_alpha   90.00
_cell.angle_beta   90.00
_cell.angle_gamma   90.00
#
_symmetry.space_group_name_H-M   'P 1'
#
loop_
_entity.id
_entity.type
_entity.pdbx_description
1 polymer ?
#
loop_
_entity_poly.entity_id
_entity_poly.type
_entity_poly.pdbx_seq_one_letter_code
_entity_poly.pdbx_strand_id
1 'polypeptide(L)'
;MNERELVLIADGAEAISNAFSKVFGTDHNIVMCWFHMRKCVEKNLYLVEDEASDDEIMNDIETLQLSKNKKIFDITTRLFLKKWKNQERFIQYLSSEWLESKNGWYKGLAMYVPSTNNALEATNRVIKDEDTLRERLVLSRFTVVLFSIVNKWSKERNPTLINSKKFEYQPLIALSHWTDAYNWVKLNKEVISIFNGDTTIYYVPAGEKITITDKEIKRYET
;
A
#
# COMPACT_ATOMS: atom_id res chain seq x y z
N MET A 1 -22.74 -0.21 14.33
CA MET A 1 -22.13 -0.62 13.04
C MET A 1 -21.42 0.62 12.55
N ASN A 2 -20.12 0.79 12.86
CA ASN A 2 -19.38 2.00 12.47
C ASN A 2 -19.43 2.11 10.95
N GLU A 3 -19.83 3.28 10.45
CA GLU A 3 -19.78 3.62 9.03
C GLU A 3 -18.36 3.31 8.54
N ARG A 4 -18.23 2.31 7.67
CA ARG A 4 -16.94 2.02 7.05
C ARG A 4 -16.63 3.19 6.13
N GLU A 5 -15.56 3.92 6.43
CA GLU A 5 -15.02 4.92 5.51
C GLU A 5 -14.91 4.31 4.11
N LEU A 6 -15.47 4.99 3.12
CA LEU A 6 -15.37 4.58 1.74
C LEU A 6 -13.97 4.93 1.23
N VAL A 7 -13.26 3.94 0.69
CA VAL A 7 -11.88 4.13 0.22
C VAL A 7 -11.71 3.57 -1.19
N LEU A 8 -11.13 4.39 -2.07
CA LEU A 8 -10.70 3.99 -3.41
C LEU A 8 -9.17 3.89 -3.45
N ILE A 9 -8.63 2.73 -3.84
CA ILE A 9 -7.20 2.59 -4.16
C ILE A 9 -7.05 2.65 -5.68
N ALA A 10 -6.28 3.60 -6.19
CA ALA A 10 -6.10 3.79 -7.63
C ALA A 10 -4.66 4.16 -8.00
N ASP A 11 -4.34 4.10 -9.28
CA ASP A 11 -3.06 4.48 -9.88
C ASP A 11 -2.92 6.01 -10.11
N GLY A 12 -3.86 6.80 -9.60
CA GLY A 12 -3.88 8.25 -9.77
C GLY A 12 -4.49 8.73 -11.08
N ALA A 13 -5.16 7.87 -11.86
CA ALA A 13 -5.90 8.29 -13.04
C ALA A 13 -7.13 9.14 -12.67
N GLU A 14 -7.15 10.41 -13.08
CA GLU A 14 -8.23 11.36 -12.78
C GLU A 14 -9.60 10.87 -13.23
N ALA A 15 -9.69 10.19 -14.38
CA ALA A 15 -10.95 9.66 -14.88
C ALA A 15 -11.60 8.68 -13.88
N ILE A 16 -10.79 7.86 -13.18
CA ILE A 16 -11.27 6.92 -12.17
C ILE A 16 -11.75 7.69 -10.94
N SER A 17 -10.94 8.62 -10.43
CA SER A 17 -11.27 9.45 -9.27
C SER A 17 -12.55 10.27 -9.48
N ASN A 18 -12.69 10.88 -10.65
CA ASN A 18 -13.86 11.68 -11.02
C ASN A 18 -15.12 10.82 -11.16
N ALA A 19 -15.01 9.66 -11.81
CA ALA A 19 -16.13 8.74 -11.94
C ALA A 19 -16.56 8.19 -10.57
N PHE A 20 -15.61 7.83 -9.72
CA PHE A 20 -15.88 7.34 -8.38
C PHE A 20 -16.59 8.40 -7.54
N SER A 21 -16.06 9.63 -7.52
CA SER A 21 -16.66 10.76 -6.80
C SER A 21 -18.09 11.06 -7.27
N LYS A 22 -18.33 10.94 -8.58
CA LYS A 22 -19.65 11.16 -9.17
C LYS A 22 -20.69 10.11 -8.74
N VAL A 23 -20.27 8.87 -8.57
CA VAL A 23 -21.19 7.75 -8.22
C VAL A 23 -21.37 7.63 -6.72
N PHE A 24 -20.29 7.76 -5.95
CA PHE A 24 -20.29 7.47 -4.51
C PHE A 24 -20.22 8.73 -3.63
N GLY A 25 -20.25 9.93 -4.22
CA GLY A 25 -20.11 11.19 -3.52
C GLY A 25 -18.64 11.54 -3.25
N THR A 26 -18.41 12.71 -2.65
CA THR A 26 -17.07 13.25 -2.39
C THR A 26 -16.53 12.90 -0.99
N ASP A 27 -17.34 12.27 -0.15
CA ASP A 27 -16.95 11.85 1.20
C ASP A 27 -16.30 10.46 1.16
N HIS A 28 -15.06 10.43 0.67
CA HIS A 28 -14.25 9.22 0.56
C HIS A 28 -12.77 9.56 0.55
N ASN A 29 -11.94 8.57 0.90
CA ASN A 29 -10.50 8.66 0.76
C ASN A 29 -10.04 8.07 -0.58
N ILE A 30 -9.20 8.81 -1.31
CA ILE A 30 -8.50 8.30 -2.50
C ILE A 30 -7.07 7.98 -2.09
N VAL A 31 -6.77 6.69 -2.01
CA VAL A 31 -5.43 6.17 -1.73
C VAL A 31 -4.68 6.01 -3.06
N MET A 32 -3.58 6.73 -3.18
CA MET A 32 -2.63 6.54 -4.27
C MET A 32 -1.91 5.21 -4.06
N CYS A 33 -2.02 4.31 -5.04
CA CYS A 33 -1.39 3.00 -5.00
C CYS A 33 0.13 3.14 -4.82
N TRP A 34 0.63 2.63 -3.69
CA TRP A 34 2.03 2.72 -3.30
C TRP A 34 2.96 2.11 -4.35
N PHE A 35 2.58 0.97 -4.95
CA PHE A 35 3.40 0.34 -5.98
C PHE A 35 3.61 1.26 -7.19
N HIS A 36 2.56 1.94 -7.64
CA HIS A 36 2.63 2.86 -8.78
C HIS A 36 3.43 4.12 -8.45
N MET A 37 3.16 4.72 -7.29
CA MET A 37 3.93 5.86 -6.79
C MET A 37 5.42 5.51 -6.71
N ARG A 38 5.77 4.42 -6.03
CA ARG A 38 7.15 3.95 -5.87
C ARG A 38 7.83 3.71 -7.22
N LYS A 39 7.17 3.02 -8.16
CA LYS A 39 7.72 2.78 -9.50
C LYS A 39 7.96 4.06 -10.28
N CYS A 40 7.11 5.07 -10.11
CA CYS A 40 7.34 6.37 -10.73
C CYS A 40 8.52 7.10 -10.10
N VAL A 41 8.67 7.07 -8.78
CA VAL A 41 9.83 7.66 -8.10
C VAL A 41 11.12 6.96 -8.50
N GLU A 42 11.17 5.62 -8.49
CA GLU A 42 12.33 4.83 -8.93
C GLU A 42 12.77 5.22 -10.36
N LYS A 43 11.81 5.42 -11.28
CA LYS A 43 12.10 5.87 -12.65
C LYS A 43 12.65 7.28 -12.75
N ASN A 44 12.48 8.11 -11.72
CA ASN A 44 12.92 9.50 -11.67
C ASN A 44 14.13 9.69 -10.73
N LEU A 45 14.74 8.60 -10.23
CA LEU A 45 15.98 8.68 -9.44
C LEU A 45 17.16 9.24 -10.24
N TYR A 46 17.14 9.18 -11.58
CA TYR A 46 18.13 9.88 -12.42
C TYR A 46 18.16 11.41 -12.23
N LEU A 47 17.18 11.99 -11.52
CA LEU A 47 17.18 13.39 -11.12
C LEU A 47 18.02 13.66 -9.86
N VAL A 48 18.44 12.62 -9.15
CA VAL A 48 19.38 12.68 -8.04
C VAL A 48 20.78 12.89 -8.61
N GLU A 49 21.51 13.87 -8.08
CA GLU A 49 22.84 14.25 -8.56
C GLU A 49 23.93 13.31 -8.05
N ASP A 50 23.71 12.71 -6.87
CA ASP A 50 24.60 11.73 -6.25
C ASP A 50 23.93 10.35 -6.24
N GLU A 51 24.25 9.52 -7.24
CA GLU A 51 23.70 8.16 -7.39
C GLU A 51 23.96 7.27 -6.15
N ALA A 52 25.01 7.53 -5.37
CA ALA A 52 25.27 6.77 -4.14
C ALA A 52 24.18 6.98 -3.08
N SER A 53 23.37 8.03 -3.20
CA SER A 53 22.28 8.37 -2.30
C SER A 53 20.94 7.70 -2.66
N ASP A 54 20.81 7.05 -3.82
CA ASP A 54 19.53 6.50 -4.32
C ASP A 54 18.87 5.54 -3.33
N ASP A 55 19.63 4.58 -2.81
CA ASP A 55 19.12 3.59 -1.85
C ASP A 55 18.68 4.25 -0.53
N GLU A 56 19.43 5.26 -0.06
CA GLU A 56 19.11 5.97 1.17
C GLU A 56 17.85 6.84 1.00
N ILE A 57 17.71 7.53 -0.13
CA ILE A 57 16.51 8.29 -0.50
C ILE A 57 15.30 7.36 -0.54
N MET A 58 15.40 6.21 -1.19
CA MET A 58 14.29 5.26 -1.29
C MET A 58 13.91 4.68 0.08
N ASN A 59 14.88 4.34 0.92
CA ASN A 59 14.63 3.89 2.30
C ASN A 59 13.91 4.96 3.14
N ASP A 60 14.29 6.24 2.97
CA ASP A 60 13.60 7.33 3.63
C ASP A 60 12.16 7.48 3.10
N ILE A 61 11.92 7.36 1.79
CA ILE A 61 10.55 7.41 1.21
C ILE A 61 9.71 6.23 1.72
N GLU A 62 10.28 5.03 1.83
CA GLU A 62 9.62 3.88 2.47
C GLU A 62 9.27 4.19 3.93
N THR A 63 10.12 4.92 4.64
CA THR A 63 9.83 5.37 6.01
C THR A 63 8.69 6.40 6.04
N LEU A 64 8.65 7.36 5.10
CA LEU A 64 7.52 8.30 4.96
C LEU A 64 6.21 7.56 4.71
N GLN A 65 6.23 6.50 3.89
CA GLN A 65 5.07 5.67 3.56
C GLN A 65 4.41 5.10 4.81
N LEU A 66 5.21 4.76 5.82
CA LEU A 66 4.75 4.18 7.09
C LEU A 66 4.12 5.21 8.05
N SER A 67 4.03 6.49 7.67
CA SER A 67 3.42 7.52 8.50
C SER A 67 2.00 7.13 8.91
N LYS A 68 1.74 7.15 10.22
CA LYS A 68 0.48 6.68 10.81
C LYS A 68 -0.71 7.62 10.66
N ASN A 69 -0.45 8.90 10.39
CA ASN A 69 -1.47 9.93 10.18
C ASN A 69 -0.85 11.13 9.45
N LYS A 70 -1.70 12.08 9.04
CA LYS A 70 -1.30 13.27 8.30
C LYS A 70 -0.26 14.12 9.04
N LYS A 71 -0.39 14.28 10.36
CA LYS A 71 0.54 15.07 11.17
C LYS A 71 1.97 14.50 11.14
N ILE A 72 2.09 13.19 11.34
CA ILE A 72 3.39 12.50 11.26
C ILE A 72 3.93 12.54 9.84
N PHE A 73 3.08 12.36 8.83
CA PHE A 73 3.47 12.49 7.43
C PHE A 73 4.08 13.88 7.16
N ASP A 74 3.39 14.96 7.55
CA ASP A 74 3.85 16.33 7.33
C ASP A 74 5.15 16.68 8.07
N ILE A 75 5.33 16.17 9.29
CA ILE A 75 6.59 16.33 10.03
C ILE A 75 7.72 15.59 9.29
N THR A 76 7.49 14.35 8.90
CA THR A 76 8.50 13.50 8.26
C THR A 76 8.86 14.03 6.88
N THR A 77 7.88 14.50 6.11
CA THR A 77 8.08 15.20 4.84
C THR A 77 8.97 16.43 5.00
N ARG A 78 8.73 17.27 6.02
CA ARG A 78 9.62 18.43 6.27
C ARG A 78 11.04 18.02 6.61
N LEU A 79 11.22 16.95 7.38
CA LEU A 79 12.55 16.42 7.70
C LEU A 79 13.25 15.84 6.47
N PHE A 80 12.52 15.11 5.62
CA PHE A 80 12.99 14.57 4.34
C PHE A 80 13.48 15.68 3.42
N LEU A 81 12.65 16.70 3.18
CA LEU A 81 12.99 17.84 2.32
C LEU A 81 14.21 18.59 2.86
N LYS A 82 14.36 18.69 4.18
CA LYS A 82 15.53 19.31 4.81
C LYS A 82 16.80 18.46 4.62
N LYS A 83 16.70 17.14 4.75
CA LYS A 83 17.84 16.20 4.59
C LYS A 83 18.35 16.22 3.16
N TRP A 84 17.44 16.14 2.19
CA TRP A 84 17.76 15.98 0.78
C TRP A 84 17.77 17.29 0.00
N LYS A 85 17.79 18.45 0.67
CA LYS A 85 17.69 19.79 0.06
C LYS A 85 18.69 20.07 -1.08
N ASN A 86 19.84 19.38 -1.09
CA ASN A 86 20.87 19.55 -2.11
C ASN A 86 20.56 18.76 -3.41
N GLN A 87 19.59 17.84 -3.38
CA GLN A 87 19.12 17.09 -4.54
C GLN A 87 17.98 17.86 -5.24
N GLU A 88 18.26 19.09 -5.67
CA GLU A 88 17.24 20.10 -6.00
C GLU A 88 16.24 19.61 -7.04
N ARG A 89 16.72 19.02 -8.14
CA ARG A 89 15.88 18.54 -9.25
C ARG A 89 14.93 17.43 -8.80
N PHE A 90 15.46 16.46 -8.06
CA PHE A 90 14.66 15.36 -7.52
C PHE A 90 13.64 15.87 -6.50
N ILE A 91 14.04 16.77 -5.60
CA ILE A 91 13.16 17.31 -4.56
C ILE A 91 12.05 18.17 -5.15
N GLN A 92 12.35 18.96 -6.18
CA GLN A 92 11.34 19.72 -6.90
C GLN A 92 10.30 18.78 -7.52
N TYR A 93 10.75 17.72 -8.22
CA TYR A 93 9.88 16.69 -8.77
C TYR A 93 9.02 16.00 -7.70
N LEU A 94 9.64 15.53 -6.61
CA LEU A 94 8.94 14.79 -5.57
C LEU A 94 7.90 15.67 -4.87
N SER A 95 8.24 16.94 -4.63
CA SER A 95 7.36 17.90 -3.97
C SER A 95 6.11 18.17 -4.81
N SER A 96 6.29 18.56 -6.07
CA SER A 96 5.15 18.92 -6.94
C SER A 96 4.23 17.73 -7.21
N GLU A 97 4.80 16.57 -7.55
CA GLU A 97 4.00 15.41 -7.96
C GLU A 97 3.42 14.64 -6.78
N TRP A 98 4.21 14.39 -5.73
CA TRP A 98 3.89 13.36 -4.74
C TRP A 98 3.61 13.89 -3.35
N LEU A 99 3.94 15.16 -3.05
CA LEU A 99 3.68 15.77 -1.74
C LEU A 99 2.59 16.84 -1.79
N GLU A 100 2.48 17.56 -2.91
CA GLU A 100 1.46 18.59 -3.12
C GLU A 100 0.25 18.05 -3.89
N SER A 101 0.48 17.38 -5.03
CA SER A 101 -0.59 16.91 -5.91
C SER A 101 -1.18 15.56 -5.47
N LYS A 102 -0.35 14.51 -5.35
CA LYS A 102 -0.81 13.13 -5.13
C LYS A 102 -0.32 12.57 -3.79
N ASN A 103 -0.58 13.25 -2.67
CA ASN A 103 -0.02 12.90 -1.36
C ASN A 103 -0.69 11.73 -0.61
N GLY A 104 -1.67 11.07 -1.24
CA GLY A 104 -2.46 10.02 -0.62
C GLY A 104 -1.83 8.61 -0.57
N TRP A 105 -0.50 8.47 -0.47
CA TRP A 105 0.21 7.19 -0.56
C TRP A 105 0.74 6.64 0.78
N TYR A 106 0.62 7.40 1.87
CA TYR A 106 1.02 6.95 3.20
C TYR A 106 -0.05 6.06 3.88
N LYS A 107 0.37 5.07 4.66
CA LYS A 107 -0.53 4.07 5.28
C LYS A 107 -1.60 4.69 6.18
N GLY A 108 -1.24 5.73 6.90
CA GLY A 108 -2.11 6.42 7.83
C GLY A 108 -3.29 7.16 7.21
N LEU A 109 -3.39 7.24 5.88
CA LEU A 109 -4.54 7.87 5.22
C LEU A 109 -5.80 7.00 5.36
N ALA A 110 -5.63 5.68 5.23
CA ALA A 110 -6.70 4.70 5.33
C ALA A 110 -6.15 3.45 6.04
N MET A 111 -6.24 3.44 7.36
CA MET A 111 -5.78 2.29 8.15
C MET A 111 -6.61 1.04 7.82
N TYR A 112 -5.96 -0.12 7.87
CA TYR A 112 -6.55 -1.44 7.56
C TYR A 112 -6.98 -1.66 6.10
N VAL A 113 -6.69 -0.70 5.22
CA VAL A 113 -6.86 -0.84 3.77
C VAL A 113 -5.51 -1.20 3.13
N PRO A 114 -5.47 -2.08 2.10
CA PRO A 114 -4.24 -2.37 1.37
C PRO A 114 -3.61 -1.10 0.79
N SER A 115 -2.28 -0.97 0.86
CA SER A 115 -1.57 0.17 0.23
C SER A 115 -1.33 -0.03 -1.27
N THR A 116 -1.60 -1.23 -1.81
CA THR A 116 -1.38 -1.55 -3.22
C THR A 116 -2.62 -2.16 -3.85
N ASN A 117 -2.78 -1.96 -5.16
CA ASN A 117 -3.82 -2.60 -5.98
C ASN A 117 -3.33 -3.92 -6.61
N ASN A 118 -2.29 -4.56 -6.05
CA ASN A 118 -1.63 -5.74 -6.62
C ASN A 118 -2.60 -6.90 -6.91
N ALA A 119 -3.65 -7.07 -6.12
CA ALA A 119 -4.68 -8.08 -6.36
C ALA A 119 -5.43 -7.86 -7.68
N LEU A 120 -5.72 -6.59 -8.02
CA LEU A 120 -6.33 -6.22 -9.30
C LEU A 120 -5.34 -6.42 -10.45
N GLU A 121 -4.08 -6.04 -10.26
CA GLU A 121 -3.05 -6.25 -11.29
C GLU A 121 -2.76 -7.74 -11.56
N ALA A 122 -2.80 -8.58 -10.52
CA ALA A 122 -2.71 -10.03 -10.68
C ALA A 122 -3.89 -10.58 -11.48
N THR A 123 -5.11 -10.09 -11.23
CA THR A 123 -6.31 -10.49 -11.98
C THR A 123 -6.21 -10.03 -13.44
N ASN A 124 -5.79 -8.79 -13.68
CA ASN A 124 -5.54 -8.26 -15.02
C ASN A 124 -4.50 -9.09 -15.78
N ARG A 125 -3.47 -9.57 -15.08
CA ARG A 125 -2.45 -10.45 -15.65
C ARG A 125 -3.03 -11.78 -16.09
N VAL A 126 -3.86 -12.44 -15.29
CA VAL A 126 -4.55 -13.68 -15.68
C VAL A 126 -5.36 -13.49 -16.97
N ILE A 127 -6.17 -12.43 -17.04
CA ILE A 127 -6.96 -12.13 -18.26
C ILE A 127 -6.05 -11.91 -19.48
N LYS A 128 -4.94 -11.19 -19.28
CA LYS A 128 -3.97 -10.91 -20.34
C LYS A 128 -3.23 -12.17 -20.79
N ASP A 129 -2.77 -12.99 -19.87
CA ASP A 129 -1.86 -14.10 -20.16
C ASP A 129 -2.59 -15.40 -20.52
N GLU A 130 -3.77 -15.65 -19.94
CA GLU A 130 -4.52 -16.89 -20.16
C GLU A 130 -5.68 -16.71 -21.14
N ASP A 131 -6.47 -15.64 -21.00
CA ASP A 131 -7.75 -15.54 -21.71
C ASP A 131 -7.64 -14.79 -23.04
N THR A 132 -6.87 -13.71 -23.07
CA THR A 132 -6.69 -12.86 -24.27
C THR A 132 -5.36 -13.08 -24.97
N LEU A 133 -4.41 -13.78 -24.33
CA LEU A 133 -3.04 -13.99 -24.82
C LEU A 133 -2.35 -12.68 -25.25
N ARG A 134 -2.70 -11.56 -24.59
CA ARG A 134 -2.27 -10.19 -24.89
C ARG A 134 -2.64 -9.71 -26.30
N GLU A 135 -3.55 -10.39 -26.99
CA GLU A 135 -4.06 -9.97 -28.28
C GLU A 135 -5.15 -8.89 -28.15
N ARG A 136 -5.17 -7.94 -29.10
CA ARG A 136 -6.32 -7.05 -29.28
C ARG A 136 -7.41 -7.81 -30.00
N LEU A 137 -8.49 -8.12 -29.29
CA LEU A 137 -9.62 -8.86 -29.85
C LEU A 137 -10.64 -7.92 -30.50
N VAL A 138 -11.17 -8.33 -31.65
CA VAL A 138 -12.38 -7.73 -32.22
C VAL A 138 -13.58 -7.99 -31.30
N LEU A 139 -14.58 -7.10 -31.31
CA LEU A 139 -15.68 -7.12 -30.35
C LEU A 139 -16.39 -8.49 -30.25
N SER A 140 -16.67 -9.13 -31.39
CA SER A 140 -17.32 -10.45 -31.43
C SER A 140 -16.51 -11.54 -30.72
N ARG A 141 -15.18 -11.56 -30.94
CA ARG A 141 -14.27 -12.50 -30.28
C ARG A 141 -14.11 -12.14 -28.80
N PHE A 142 -14.03 -10.85 -28.49
CA PHE A 142 -13.96 -10.37 -27.11
C PHE A 142 -15.18 -10.80 -26.29
N THR A 143 -16.39 -10.70 -26.83
CA THR A 143 -17.61 -11.15 -26.11
C THR A 143 -17.58 -12.64 -25.81
N VAL A 144 -17.09 -13.48 -26.73
CA VAL A 144 -16.95 -14.92 -26.52
C VAL A 144 -15.96 -15.20 -25.39
N VAL A 145 -14.80 -14.53 -25.39
CA VAL A 145 -13.79 -14.66 -24.32
C VAL A 145 -14.36 -14.19 -22.98
N LEU A 146 -15.06 -13.05 -22.94
CA LEU A 146 -15.66 -12.52 -21.73
C LEU A 146 -16.68 -13.48 -21.10
N PHE A 147 -17.58 -14.06 -21.89
CA PHE A 147 -18.52 -15.06 -21.39
C PHE A 147 -17.80 -16.33 -20.91
N SER A 148 -16.72 -16.73 -21.58
CA SER A 148 -15.88 -17.86 -21.15
C SER A 148 -15.25 -17.60 -19.78
N ILE A 149 -14.65 -16.42 -19.57
CA ILE A 149 -14.05 -16.00 -18.29
C ILE A 149 -15.09 -16.08 -17.18
N VAL A 150 -16.23 -15.42 -17.36
CA VAL A 150 -17.30 -15.36 -16.35
C VAL A 150 -17.80 -16.77 -16.02
N ASN A 151 -18.04 -17.60 -17.03
CA ASN A 151 -18.47 -18.99 -16.85
C ASN A 151 -17.41 -19.82 -16.09
N LYS A 152 -16.13 -19.77 -16.49
CA LYS A 152 -15.02 -20.45 -15.82
C LYS A 152 -14.94 -20.04 -14.35
N TRP A 153 -14.88 -18.74 -14.08
CA TRP A 153 -14.75 -18.19 -12.74
C TRP A 153 -15.96 -18.44 -11.84
N SER A 154 -17.17 -18.47 -12.40
CA SER A 154 -18.39 -18.81 -11.67
C SER A 154 -18.40 -20.28 -11.21
N LYS A 155 -17.91 -21.19 -12.06
CA LYS A 155 -17.81 -22.62 -11.73
C LYS A 155 -16.68 -22.89 -10.76
N GLU A 156 -15.48 -22.34 -11.00
CA GLU A 156 -14.34 -22.53 -10.11
C GLU A 156 -14.62 -22.09 -8.68
N ARG A 157 -15.52 -21.12 -8.46
CA ARG A 157 -15.87 -20.62 -7.13
C ARG A 157 -17.21 -21.16 -6.60
N ASN A 158 -17.85 -22.09 -7.30
CA ASN A 158 -19.11 -22.66 -6.85
C ASN A 158 -18.87 -23.68 -5.73
N PRO A 159 -19.31 -23.43 -4.49
CA PRO A 159 -19.04 -24.31 -3.34
C PRO A 159 -19.67 -25.70 -3.48
N THR A 160 -20.65 -25.90 -4.37
CA THR A 160 -21.26 -27.21 -4.61
C THR A 160 -20.39 -28.13 -5.47
N LEU A 161 -19.31 -27.64 -6.07
CA LEU A 161 -18.39 -28.44 -6.87
C LEU A 161 -17.22 -28.95 -6.03
N ILE A 162 -16.79 -30.19 -6.31
CA ILE A 162 -15.73 -30.91 -5.58
C ILE A 162 -14.41 -30.11 -5.58
N ASN A 163 -14.06 -29.48 -6.70
CA ASN A 163 -12.80 -28.75 -6.89
C ASN A 163 -12.97 -27.23 -6.79
N SER A 164 -13.89 -26.77 -5.94
CA SER A 164 -14.12 -25.34 -5.77
C SER A 164 -12.95 -24.63 -5.09
N LYS A 165 -12.51 -23.51 -5.67
CA LYS A 165 -11.59 -22.55 -5.07
C LYS A 165 -12.31 -21.86 -3.92
N LYS A 166 -11.98 -22.25 -2.69
CA LYS A 166 -12.53 -21.65 -1.48
C LYS A 166 -11.86 -20.31 -1.21
N PHE A 167 -12.64 -19.36 -0.68
CA PHE A 167 -12.08 -18.16 -0.11
C PHE A 167 -11.53 -18.49 1.27
N GLU A 168 -10.23 -18.29 1.44
CA GLU A 168 -9.62 -18.34 2.76
C GLU A 168 -9.90 -17.01 3.47
N TYR A 169 -10.64 -17.09 4.58
CA TYR A 169 -10.94 -15.91 5.40
C TYR A 169 -9.85 -15.64 6.44
N GLN A 170 -8.92 -16.58 6.61
CA GLN A 170 -7.82 -16.48 7.53
C GLN A 170 -6.52 -16.88 6.82
N PRO A 171 -5.39 -16.25 7.16
CA PRO A 171 -4.11 -16.63 6.59
C PRO A 171 -3.73 -18.05 7.04
N LEU A 172 -3.25 -18.85 6.10
CA LEU A 172 -2.67 -20.15 6.42
C LEU A 172 -1.30 -19.95 7.08
N ILE A 173 -1.18 -20.30 8.36
CA ILE A 173 0.08 -20.20 9.09
C ILE A 173 1.00 -21.38 8.71
N ALA A 174 1.82 -21.18 7.69
CA ALA A 174 2.89 -22.10 7.30
C ALA A 174 4.05 -22.16 8.32
N LEU A 175 4.89 -23.20 8.20
CA LEU A 175 6.10 -23.40 9.02
C LEU A 175 7.07 -22.21 8.93
N SER A 176 7.19 -21.56 7.76
CA SER A 176 8.03 -20.36 7.60
C SER A 176 7.62 -19.25 8.57
N HIS A 177 6.33 -19.00 8.73
CA HIS A 177 5.84 -17.99 9.67
C HIS A 177 6.17 -18.34 11.13
N TRP A 178 6.11 -19.62 11.49
CA TRP A 178 6.53 -20.09 12.82
C TRP A 178 8.03 -19.88 13.04
N THR A 179 8.86 -20.18 12.03
CA THR A 179 10.30 -19.94 12.08
C THR A 179 10.60 -18.44 12.23
N ASP A 180 9.92 -17.58 11.47
CA ASP A 180 10.07 -16.13 11.57
C ASP A 180 9.65 -15.61 12.94
N ALA A 181 8.51 -16.07 13.45
CA ALA A 181 8.03 -15.71 14.79
C ALA A 181 9.02 -16.18 15.88
N TYR A 182 9.56 -17.39 15.76
CA TYR A 182 10.55 -17.91 16.70
C TYR A 182 11.86 -17.10 16.68
N ASN A 183 12.35 -16.75 15.49
CA ASN A 183 13.52 -15.89 15.35
C ASN A 183 13.27 -14.49 15.91
N TRP A 184 12.06 -13.95 15.71
CA TRP A 184 11.67 -12.67 16.27
C TRP A 184 11.60 -12.70 17.80
N VAL A 185 11.03 -13.74 18.40
CA VAL A 185 10.98 -13.92 19.86
C VAL A 185 12.39 -14.01 20.45
N LYS A 186 13.35 -14.64 19.75
CA LYS A 186 14.75 -14.69 20.17
C LYS A 186 15.43 -13.32 20.25
N LEU A 187 14.92 -12.31 19.56
CA LEU A 187 15.44 -10.94 19.67
C LEU A 187 15.17 -10.34 21.06
N ASN A 188 14.26 -10.95 21.84
CA ASN A 188 13.92 -10.54 23.21
C ASN A 188 13.58 -9.03 23.31
N LYS A 189 12.88 -8.53 22.29
CA LYS A 189 12.41 -7.14 22.25
C LYS A 189 11.18 -6.98 23.13
N GLU A 190 11.18 -5.90 23.91
CA GLU A 190 10.05 -5.47 24.72
C GLU A 190 8.86 -5.08 23.82
N VAL A 191 7.66 -5.50 24.21
CA VAL A 191 6.41 -5.10 23.56
C VAL A 191 5.51 -4.46 24.61
N ILE A 192 5.19 -3.20 24.41
CA ILE A 192 4.27 -2.46 25.27
C ILE A 192 2.94 -2.33 24.55
N SER A 193 1.84 -2.72 25.19
CA SER A 193 0.49 -2.54 24.67
C SER A 193 -0.25 -1.46 25.45
N ILE A 194 -0.90 -0.55 24.73
CA ILE A 194 -1.72 0.53 25.31
C ILE A 194 -3.12 0.41 24.71
N PHE A 195 -4.13 0.32 25.57
CA PHE A 195 -5.52 0.25 25.17
C PHE A 195 -6.18 1.63 25.26
N ASN A 196 -6.69 2.12 24.13
CA ASN A 196 -7.30 3.45 24.02
C ASN A 196 -8.84 3.40 23.92
N GLY A 197 -9.47 2.37 24.50
CA GLY A 197 -10.94 2.20 24.51
C GLY A 197 -11.46 1.33 23.37
N ASP A 198 -11.05 1.61 22.13
CA ASP A 198 -11.51 0.84 20.95
C ASP A 198 -10.40 0.02 20.28
N THR A 199 -9.14 0.39 20.53
CA THR A 199 -7.97 -0.21 19.87
C THR A 199 -6.84 -0.43 20.86
N THR A 200 -6.10 -1.52 20.64
CA THR A 200 -4.83 -1.78 21.32
C THR A 200 -3.70 -1.42 20.38
N ILE A 201 -2.87 -0.47 20.78
CA ILE A 201 -1.66 -0.08 20.07
C ILE A 201 -0.48 -0.81 20.71
N TYR A 202 0.32 -1.46 19.87
CA TYR A 202 1.55 -2.14 20.29
C TYR A 202 2.76 -1.32 19.88
N TYR A 203 3.68 -1.11 20.82
CA TYR A 203 4.94 -0.42 20.63
C TYR A 203 6.08 -1.45 20.71
N VAL A 204 7.00 -1.39 19.75
CA VAL A 204 8.17 -2.28 19.64
C VAL A 204 9.43 -1.42 19.40
N PRO A 205 10.56 -1.70 20.05
CA PRO A 205 11.77 -0.91 19.89
C PRO A 205 12.36 -1.09 18.49
N ALA A 206 12.76 0.04 17.87
CA ALA A 206 13.35 0.07 16.53
C ALA A 206 14.84 -0.30 16.54
N GLY A 207 15.32 -0.87 15.43
CA GLY A 207 16.72 -1.24 15.24
C GLY A 207 17.19 -2.33 16.22
N GLU A 208 18.39 -2.17 16.78
CA GLU A 208 18.99 -3.14 17.71
C GLU A 208 18.52 -2.97 19.17
N LYS A 209 17.77 -1.89 19.47
CA LYS A 209 17.26 -1.66 20.83
C LYS A 209 16.29 -2.77 21.24
N ILE A 210 16.35 -3.14 22.51
CA ILE A 210 15.49 -4.17 23.12
C ILE A 210 14.42 -3.61 24.05
N THR A 211 14.54 -2.37 24.51
CA THR A 211 13.58 -1.73 25.44
C THR A 211 13.01 -0.44 24.90
N ILE A 212 11.85 -0.02 25.42
CA ILE A 212 11.16 1.23 25.09
C ILE A 212 10.91 2.03 26.36
N THR A 213 11.11 3.34 26.29
CA THR A 213 10.80 4.24 27.40
C THR A 213 9.43 4.92 27.23
N ASP A 214 8.75 5.24 28.34
CA ASP A 214 7.49 6.03 28.33
C ASP A 214 7.64 7.37 27.59
N LYS A 215 8.85 7.96 27.65
CA LYS A 215 9.17 9.21 26.96
C LYS A 215 9.18 9.03 25.44
N GLU A 216 9.64 7.88 24.95
CA GLU A 216 9.59 7.54 23.52
C GLU A 216 8.14 7.33 23.07
N ILE A 217 7.32 6.63 23.87
CA ILE A 217 5.89 6.45 23.59
C ILE A 217 5.17 7.80 23.49
N LYS A 218 5.32 8.66 24.50
CA LYS A 218 4.67 9.97 24.54
C LYS A 218 5.04 10.86 23.35
N ARG A 219 6.27 10.75 22.84
CA ARG A 219 6.71 11.47 21.62
C ARG A 219 5.98 11.00 20.36
N TYR A 220 5.55 9.74 20.32
CA TYR A 220 4.76 9.23 19.21
C TYR A 220 3.28 9.59 19.34
N GLU A 221 2.76 9.84 20.53
CA GLU A 221 1.36 10.24 20.76
C GLU A 221 1.09 11.72 20.49
N THR A 222 2.09 12.59 20.69
CA THR A 222 2.02 14.03 20.39
C THR A 222 2.26 14.33 18.92
#